data_AF-A0A7S1IDN1-F1
#
_entry.id   AF-A0A7S1IDN1-F1
#
_cell.length_a   1.000
_cell.length_b   1.000
_cell.length_c   1.000
_cell.angle_alpha   90.00
_cell.angle_beta   90.00
_cell.angle_gamma   90.00
#
_symmetry.space_group_name_H-M   'P 1'
#
loop_
_entity.id
_entity.type
_entity.pdbx_description
1 polymer ?
#
loop_
_entity_poly.entity_id
_entity_poly.type
_entity_poly.pdbx_seq_one_letter_code
_entity_poly.pdbx_strand_id
1 'polypeptide(L)'
;AGSLDSLRVVLQQRITEYNDAFPHMDIIPFDDAVRHVCRICRILDTQPGNALLVGVGGSGKQSLTRLAAYISGCGVYTVRLHPDYDLSAFREDLKQLYLRTGARGMDTVFLFRDTQIFDEGVLVYLNDLLSNGEIPDLFTAEELETIIGGIRHEVREAFIVDTKENCFNHFLEKARAKLRVVLCFSPIGDSFRVRARRFPALLNRCTLDWFHEWPRAALLSVATHFIADLDLGVAEVDAEPTREAVVDFMVNAHEEAMAAALSYNEAERRHVYLTPKSYLEMITLYKELLRARLLEVDQKAQRYEVGLENLNKVAADVATLQQKLQDNQGLVMEKQAAASQVLQKLDAERAIVAGENLKAEKEDSRMVELQISVLER
;
A
#
# COMPACT_ATOMS: atom_id res chain seq x y z
N ALA A 1 -10.36 -17.17 32.98
CA ALA A 1 -9.39 -17.25 31.88
C ALA A 1 -10.11 -16.86 30.59
N GLY A 2 -9.74 -15.75 29.96
CA GLY A 2 -10.38 -15.30 28.72
C GLY A 2 -10.02 -16.22 27.55
N SER A 3 -10.97 -16.48 26.65
CA SER A 3 -10.70 -17.18 25.39
C SER A 3 -9.79 -16.32 24.50
N LEU A 4 -9.01 -16.96 23.61
CA LEU A 4 -8.17 -16.24 22.63
C LEU A 4 -8.98 -15.24 21.79
N ASP A 5 -10.23 -15.56 21.49
CA ASP A 5 -11.11 -14.66 20.75
C ASP A 5 -11.48 -13.40 21.54
N SER A 6 -11.69 -13.51 22.85
CA SER A 6 -11.89 -12.32 23.69
C SER A 6 -10.65 -11.42 23.71
N LEU A 7 -9.45 -12.01 23.71
CA LEU A 7 -8.19 -11.26 23.64
C LEU A 7 -7.99 -10.60 22.27
N ARG A 8 -8.38 -11.26 21.18
CA ARG A 8 -8.34 -10.66 19.83
C ARG A 8 -9.21 -9.42 19.73
N VAL A 9 -10.43 -9.46 20.26
CA VAL A 9 -11.34 -8.30 20.26
C VAL A 9 -10.74 -7.14 21.05
N VAL A 10 -10.22 -7.41 22.24
CA VAL A 10 -9.57 -6.37 23.07
C VAL A 10 -8.33 -5.81 22.37
N LEU A 11 -7.50 -6.66 21.76
CA LEU A 11 -6.32 -6.21 21.02
C LEU A 11 -6.71 -5.36 19.82
N GLN A 12 -7.73 -5.73 19.06
CA GLN A 12 -8.22 -4.94 17.93
C GLN A 12 -8.65 -3.55 18.39
N GLN A 13 -9.37 -3.45 19.50
CA GLN A 13 -9.74 -2.16 20.09
C GLN A 13 -8.50 -1.33 20.47
N ARG A 14 -7.50 -1.95 21.12
CA ARG A 14 -6.25 -1.25 21.49
C ARG A 14 -5.42 -0.82 20.28
N ILE A 15 -5.47 -1.58 19.19
CA ILE A 15 -4.83 -1.21 17.92
C ILE A 15 -5.51 0.03 17.33
N THR A 16 -6.85 0.08 17.32
CA THR A 16 -7.60 1.26 16.88
C THR A 16 -7.26 2.49 17.73
N GLU A 17 -7.30 2.37 19.06
CA GLU A 17 -6.94 3.45 19.98
C GLU A 17 -5.48 3.94 19.79
N TYR A 18 -4.56 3.01 19.53
CA TYR A 18 -3.17 3.36 19.20
C TYR A 18 -3.09 4.13 17.88
N ASN A 19 -3.79 3.67 16.84
CA ASN A 19 -3.77 4.28 15.51
C ASN A 19 -4.40 5.68 15.47
N ASP A 20 -5.28 6.00 16.42
CA ASP A 20 -5.84 7.36 16.58
C ASP A 20 -4.83 8.34 17.20
N ALA A 21 -3.96 7.87 18.09
CA ALA A 21 -3.02 8.70 18.85
C ALA A 21 -1.58 8.73 18.27
N PHE A 22 -1.20 7.71 17.52
CA PHE A 22 0.16 7.46 17.05
C PHE A 22 0.21 7.14 15.55
N PRO A 23 1.40 7.06 14.93
CA PRO A 23 1.51 6.67 13.52
C PRO A 23 0.82 5.33 13.26
N HIS A 24 -0.02 5.32 12.23
CA HIS A 24 -0.83 4.17 11.85
C HIS A 24 0.01 2.90 11.65
N MET A 25 -0.40 1.82 12.31
CA MET A 25 0.16 0.48 12.17
C MET A 25 -0.95 -0.52 11.80
N ASP A 26 -0.88 -1.08 10.60
CA ASP A 26 -1.73 -2.19 10.15
C ASP A 26 -1.26 -3.52 10.76
N ILE A 27 -1.62 -3.74 12.03
CA ILE A 27 -1.34 -4.99 12.74
C ILE A 27 -2.56 -5.91 12.66
N ILE A 28 -2.34 -7.13 12.20
CA ILE A 28 -3.39 -8.15 12.10
C ILE A 28 -3.26 -9.08 13.32
N PRO A 29 -4.27 -9.18 14.20
CA PRO A 29 -4.19 -9.97 15.43
C PRO A 29 -4.48 -11.46 15.18
N PHE A 30 -3.63 -12.12 14.40
CA PHE A 30 -3.65 -13.58 14.33
C PHE A 30 -3.10 -14.20 15.63
N ASP A 31 -3.35 -15.50 15.80
CA ASP A 31 -3.10 -16.24 17.03
C ASP A 31 -1.71 -16.02 17.67
N ASP A 32 -0.65 -16.16 16.87
CA ASP A 32 0.71 -15.97 17.39
C ASP A 32 1.01 -14.51 17.68
N ALA A 33 0.47 -13.55 16.90
CA ALA A 33 0.60 -12.14 17.20
C ALA A 33 -0.01 -11.79 18.57
N VAL A 34 -1.21 -12.31 18.87
CA VAL A 34 -1.84 -12.17 20.19
C VAL A 34 -0.95 -12.74 21.30
N ARG A 35 -0.44 -13.96 21.11
CA ARG A 35 0.46 -14.60 22.09
C ARG A 35 1.74 -13.79 22.32
N HIS A 36 2.36 -13.28 21.25
CA HIS A 36 3.55 -12.46 21.34
C HIS A 36 3.30 -11.13 22.06
N VAL A 37 2.19 -10.44 21.76
CA VAL A 37 1.83 -9.21 22.51
C VAL A 37 1.63 -9.52 23.99
N CYS A 38 0.88 -10.56 24.34
CA CYS A 38 0.71 -10.96 25.74
C CYS A 38 2.03 -11.32 26.42
N ARG A 39 2.95 -12.00 25.73
CA ARG A 39 4.30 -12.30 26.25
C ARG A 39 5.10 -11.04 26.49
N ILE A 40 5.10 -10.10 25.53
CA ILE A 40 5.83 -8.84 25.66
C ILE A 40 5.24 -8.03 26.82
N CYS A 41 3.91 -7.84 26.90
CA CYS A 41 3.28 -7.17 28.05
C CYS A 41 3.70 -7.80 29.38
N ARG A 42 3.66 -9.14 29.47
CA ARG A 42 4.09 -9.84 30.67
C ARG A 42 5.58 -9.61 31.00
N ILE A 43 6.45 -9.52 30.00
CA ILE A 43 7.87 -9.19 30.22
C ILE A 43 7.98 -7.76 30.73
N LEU A 44 7.26 -6.81 30.12
CA LEU A 44 7.28 -5.40 30.54
C LEU A 44 6.73 -5.22 31.97
N ASP A 45 5.77 -6.03 32.40
CA ASP A 45 5.24 -5.94 33.78
C ASP A 45 6.19 -6.54 34.83
N THR A 46 7.17 -7.36 34.43
CA THR A 46 8.19 -7.90 35.33
C THR A 46 9.42 -6.99 35.41
N GLN A 47 10.12 -6.97 36.54
CA GLN A 47 11.35 -6.18 36.72
C GLN A 47 12.57 -7.12 36.70
N PRO A 48 13.65 -6.83 35.91
CA PRO A 48 13.94 -5.61 35.15
C PRO A 48 13.22 -5.48 33.78
N GLY A 49 12.51 -6.52 33.33
CA GLY A 49 11.60 -6.41 32.18
C GLY A 49 12.25 -6.26 30.81
N ASN A 50 13.50 -6.73 30.66
CA ASN A 50 14.21 -6.71 29.38
C ASN A 50 13.78 -7.90 28.49
N ALA A 51 13.64 -7.66 27.19
CA ALA A 51 13.26 -8.65 26.21
C ALA A 51 14.26 -8.70 25.04
N LEU A 52 14.55 -9.92 24.57
CA LEU A 52 15.26 -10.15 23.31
C LEU A 52 14.30 -10.86 22.35
N LEU A 53 13.77 -10.11 21.40
CA LEU A 53 12.87 -10.60 20.35
C LEU A 53 13.72 -11.02 19.15
N VAL A 54 13.73 -12.32 18.87
CA VAL A 54 14.50 -12.90 17.76
C VAL A 54 13.55 -13.36 16.68
N GLY A 55 13.73 -12.91 15.45
CA GLY A 55 12.97 -13.41 14.32
C GLY A 55 13.34 -12.74 13.01
N VAL A 56 12.87 -13.28 11.90
CA VAL A 56 13.16 -12.76 10.56
C VAL A 56 12.55 -11.37 10.32
N GLY A 57 12.98 -10.67 9.27
CA GLY A 57 12.41 -9.38 8.87
C GLY A 57 10.90 -9.46 8.62
N GLY A 58 10.14 -8.43 9.00
CA GLY A 58 8.68 -8.41 8.79
C GLY A 58 7.83 -9.25 9.76
N SER A 59 8.44 -10.01 10.67
CA SER A 59 7.72 -10.81 11.70
C SER A 59 6.88 -10.02 12.71
N GLY A 60 6.88 -8.68 12.65
CA GLY A 60 6.08 -7.83 13.55
C GLY A 60 6.74 -7.44 14.87
N LYS A 61 7.96 -7.88 15.17
CA LYS A 61 8.68 -7.59 16.44
C LYS A 61 8.56 -6.14 16.92
N GLN A 62 8.80 -5.17 16.02
CA GLN A 62 8.77 -3.74 16.36
C GLN A 62 7.33 -3.24 16.60
N SER A 63 6.42 -3.59 15.71
CA SER A 63 5.02 -3.14 15.77
C SER A 63 4.32 -3.71 17.01
N LEU A 64 4.52 -5.01 17.30
CA LEU A 64 3.97 -5.64 18.49
C LEU A 64 4.59 -5.10 19.79
N THR A 65 5.89 -4.74 19.79
CA THR A 65 6.52 -4.11 20.97
C THR A 65 5.92 -2.73 21.25
N ARG A 66 5.69 -1.91 20.20
CA ARG A 66 5.08 -0.59 20.37
C ARG A 66 3.65 -0.70 20.91
N LEU A 67 2.88 -1.63 20.38
CA LEU A 67 1.54 -1.93 20.87
C LEU A 67 1.57 -2.41 22.33
N ALA A 68 2.46 -3.34 22.67
CA ALA A 68 2.60 -3.85 24.04
C ALA A 68 3.04 -2.76 25.03
N ALA A 69 3.96 -1.87 24.62
CA ALA A 69 4.39 -0.73 25.42
C ALA A 69 3.23 0.25 25.67
N TYR A 70 2.42 0.53 24.63
CA TYR A 70 1.22 1.35 24.76
C TYR A 70 0.19 0.75 25.73
N ILE A 71 -0.08 -0.56 25.61
CA ILE A 71 -0.99 -1.28 26.52
C ILE A 71 -0.48 -1.22 27.97
N SER A 72 0.84 -1.30 28.17
CA SER A 72 1.48 -1.26 29.49
C SER A 72 1.71 0.18 30.00
N GLY A 73 1.23 1.20 29.28
CA GLY A 73 1.40 2.62 29.65
C GLY A 73 2.86 3.11 29.62
N CYS A 74 3.75 2.40 28.94
CA CYS A 74 5.17 2.74 28.86
C CYS A 74 5.47 3.58 27.61
N GLY A 75 6.26 4.65 27.75
CA GLY A 75 6.72 5.44 26.61
C GLY A 75 7.77 4.70 25.79
N VAL A 76 7.70 4.74 24.46
CA VAL A 76 8.72 4.10 23.61
C VAL A 76 9.82 5.10 23.24
N TYR A 77 11.08 4.73 23.45
CA TYR A 77 12.26 5.43 22.95
C TYR A 77 12.93 4.60 21.87
N THR A 78 13.30 5.23 20.75
CA THR A 78 13.98 4.55 19.63
C THR A 78 15.01 5.51 19.04
N VAL A 79 16.24 5.02 18.89
CA VAL A 79 17.34 5.78 18.27
C VAL A 79 17.04 6.03 16.79
N ARG A 80 17.24 7.27 16.32
CA ARG A 80 17.14 7.60 14.90
C ARG A 80 18.55 7.81 14.35
N LEU A 81 18.99 6.89 13.50
CA LEU A 81 20.27 7.04 12.81
C LEU A 81 20.16 8.11 11.72
N HIS A 82 21.16 8.98 11.67
CA HIS A 82 21.44 9.90 10.56
C HIS A 82 22.85 9.62 10.02
N PRO A 83 23.23 10.11 8.82
CA PRO A 83 24.53 9.80 8.20
C PRO A 83 25.74 10.10 9.10
N ASP A 84 25.67 11.16 9.90
CA ASP A 84 26.73 11.58 10.82
C ASP A 84 26.55 11.01 12.24
N TYR A 85 25.82 9.91 12.39
CA TYR A 85 25.60 9.29 13.70
C TYR A 85 26.84 8.54 14.18
N ASP A 86 27.39 8.96 15.31
CA ASP A 86 28.58 8.39 15.91
C ASP A 86 28.31 7.84 17.31
N LEU A 87 29.35 7.31 17.95
CA LEU A 87 29.25 6.81 19.33
C LEU A 87 28.98 7.93 20.34
N SER A 88 29.33 9.18 20.06
CA SER A 88 29.09 10.31 20.96
C SER A 88 27.60 10.69 20.98
N ALA A 89 26.94 10.71 19.82
CA ALA A 89 25.50 10.87 19.69
C ALA A 89 24.74 9.73 20.40
N PHE A 90 25.25 8.49 20.31
CA PHE A 90 24.66 7.37 21.04
C PHE A 90 24.77 7.51 22.56
N ARG A 91 25.90 8.02 23.07
CA ARG A 91 26.06 8.33 24.50
C ARG A 91 25.05 9.39 24.94
N GLU A 92 24.82 10.42 24.12
CA GLU A 92 23.82 11.44 24.42
C GLU A 92 22.39 10.86 24.46
N ASP A 93 22.04 10.00 23.50
CA ASP A 93 20.75 9.28 23.51
C ASP A 93 20.56 8.45 24.80
N LEU A 94 21.62 7.78 25.27
CA LEU A 94 21.59 7.04 26.53
C LEU A 94 21.45 7.96 27.74
N LYS A 95 22.13 9.11 27.77
CA LYS A 95 21.95 10.11 28.83
C LYS A 95 20.50 10.58 28.91
N GLN A 96 19.89 10.93 27.77
CA GLN A 96 18.48 11.33 27.71
C GLN A 96 17.55 10.23 28.22
N LEU A 97 17.85 8.97 27.91
CA LEU A 97 17.11 7.81 28.40
C LEU A 97 17.19 7.66 29.93
N TYR A 98 18.38 7.82 30.52
CA TYR A 98 18.58 7.79 31.98
C TYR A 98 17.91 9.00 32.67
N LEU A 99 17.97 10.20 32.09
CA LEU A 99 17.28 11.37 32.63
C LEU A 99 15.74 11.18 32.62
N ARG A 100 15.20 10.59 31.54
CA ARG A 100 13.77 10.32 31.44
C ARG A 100 13.28 9.28 32.45
N THR A 101 14.06 8.23 32.68
CA THR A 101 13.68 7.12 33.56
C THR A 101 14.04 7.39 35.01
N GLY A 102 15.29 7.78 35.30
CA GLY A 102 15.78 8.03 36.65
C GLY A 102 15.34 9.38 37.21
N ALA A 103 15.52 10.49 36.49
CA ALA A 103 15.21 11.81 37.05
C ALA A 103 13.70 12.08 37.05
N ARG A 104 13.02 11.85 35.90
CA ARG A 104 11.56 12.07 35.79
C ARG A 104 10.70 10.91 36.26
N GLY A 105 11.26 9.72 36.45
CA GLY A 105 10.50 8.54 36.90
C GLY A 105 9.54 7.96 35.85
N MET A 106 9.71 8.28 34.57
CA MET A 106 8.79 7.83 33.51
C MET A 106 9.10 6.40 33.05
N ASP A 107 8.12 5.52 33.09
CA ASP A 107 8.22 4.17 32.53
C ASP A 107 8.51 4.23 31.02
N THR A 108 9.68 3.73 30.62
CA THR A 108 10.19 3.85 29.25
C THR A 108 10.70 2.52 28.72
N VAL A 109 10.22 2.14 27.53
CA VAL A 109 10.72 1.01 26.75
C VAL A 109 11.73 1.51 25.72
N PHE A 110 12.98 1.06 25.85
CA PHE A 110 14.02 1.29 24.87
C PHE A 110 13.96 0.22 23.78
N LEU A 111 13.41 0.58 22.62
CA LEU A 111 13.30 -0.30 21.45
C LEU A 111 14.53 -0.14 20.57
N PHE A 112 15.37 -1.17 20.53
CA PHE A 112 16.62 -1.18 19.77
C PHE A 112 16.65 -2.31 18.73
N ARG A 113 17.07 -1.98 17.51
CA ARG A 113 16.99 -2.84 16.33
C ARG A 113 18.38 -3.25 15.87
N ASP A 114 18.48 -4.43 15.29
CA ASP A 114 19.75 -4.92 14.71
C ASP A 114 20.35 -3.93 13.69
N THR A 115 19.50 -3.36 12.83
CA THR A 115 19.90 -2.37 11.81
C THR A 115 20.41 -1.05 12.40
N GLN A 116 20.26 -0.81 13.70
CA GLN A 116 20.79 0.38 14.38
C GLN A 116 22.23 0.17 14.87
N ILE A 117 22.78 -1.03 14.76
CA ILE A 117 24.17 -1.33 15.13
C ILE A 117 25.07 -0.98 13.96
N PHE A 118 25.54 0.26 13.92
CA PHE A 118 26.52 0.74 12.94
C PHE A 118 27.96 0.39 13.32
N ASP A 119 28.23 0.27 14.63
CA ASP A 119 29.53 -0.11 15.19
C ASP A 119 29.36 -1.08 16.36
N GLU A 120 30.34 -1.96 16.56
CA GLU A 120 30.34 -2.92 17.67
C GLU A 120 30.51 -2.24 19.04
N GLY A 121 31.08 -1.02 19.08
CA GLY A 121 31.15 -0.22 20.29
C GLY A 121 29.78 0.06 20.92
N VAL A 122 28.72 0.12 20.11
CA VAL A 122 27.32 0.27 20.59
C VAL A 122 26.90 -0.88 21.49
N LEU A 123 27.33 -2.11 21.16
CA LEU A 123 26.98 -3.30 21.92
C LEU A 123 27.69 -3.37 23.28
N VAL A 124 28.84 -2.70 23.44
CA VAL A 124 29.53 -2.58 24.72
C VAL A 124 28.63 -1.82 25.70
N TYR A 125 28.15 -0.65 25.31
CA TYR A 125 27.23 0.15 26.13
C TYR A 125 25.93 -0.58 26.45
N LEU A 126 25.36 -1.33 25.49
CA LEU A 126 24.16 -2.13 25.73
C LEU A 126 24.43 -3.28 26.70
N ASN A 127 25.60 -3.92 26.60
CA ASN A 127 25.99 -4.99 27.52
C ASN A 127 26.13 -4.46 28.95
N ASP A 128 26.72 -3.29 29.13
CA ASP A 128 26.89 -2.65 30.44
C ASP A 128 25.54 -2.22 31.03
N LEU A 129 24.68 -1.61 30.19
CA LEU A 129 23.30 -1.27 30.53
C LEU A 129 22.50 -2.50 30.98
N LEU A 130 22.61 -3.63 30.29
CA LEU A 130 21.87 -4.85 30.64
C LEU A 130 22.46 -5.58 31.85
N SER A 131 23.79 -5.55 32.02
CA SER A 131 24.48 -6.29 33.08
C SER A 131 24.26 -5.65 34.44
N ASN A 132 24.58 -4.35 34.52
CA ASN A 132 24.64 -3.60 35.77
C ASN A 132 23.69 -2.40 35.76
N GLY A 133 23.05 -2.04 34.64
CA GLY A 133 22.21 -0.84 34.58
C GLY A 133 22.99 0.45 34.87
N GLU A 134 24.30 0.43 34.66
CA GLU A 134 25.22 1.55 34.80
C GLU A 134 26.23 1.46 33.66
N ILE A 135 26.52 2.60 33.05
CA ILE A 135 27.49 2.72 31.98
C ILE A 135 28.65 3.58 32.51
N PRO A 136 29.88 3.05 32.56
CA PRO A 136 31.04 3.82 33.02
C PRO A 136 31.25 5.09 32.20
N ASP A 137 31.63 6.18 32.87
CA ASP A 137 31.95 7.48 32.25
C ASP A 137 30.85 8.02 31.31
N LEU A 138 29.57 7.67 31.57
CA LEU A 138 28.45 8.19 30.78
C LEU A 138 28.21 9.68 31.07
N PHE A 139 28.21 10.07 32.35
CA PHE A 139 27.94 11.44 32.79
C PHE A 139 29.21 12.20 33.12
N THR A 140 29.23 13.49 32.80
CA THR A 140 30.30 14.39 33.26
C THR A 140 30.12 14.71 34.76
N ALA A 141 31.17 15.20 35.42
CA ALA A 141 31.09 15.59 36.83
C ALA A 141 30.00 16.65 37.08
N GLU A 142 29.83 17.59 36.14
CA GLU A 142 28.81 18.65 36.21
C GLU A 142 27.38 18.10 36.06
N GLU A 143 27.18 17.15 35.15
CA GLU A 143 25.90 16.46 34.95
C GLU A 143 25.51 15.63 36.18
N LEU A 144 26.48 14.93 36.79
CA LEU A 144 26.26 14.17 38.02
C LEU A 144 25.80 15.05 39.17
N GLU A 145 26.41 16.22 39.35
CA GLU A 145 25.98 17.15 40.40
C GLU A 145 24.56 17.68 40.17
N THR A 146 24.19 17.89 38.90
CA THR A 146 22.82 18.29 38.52
C THR A 146 21.80 17.17 38.83
N ILE A 147 22.12 15.92 38.49
CA ILE A 147 21.27 14.75 38.76
C ILE A 147 21.11 14.53 40.27
N ILE A 148 22.22 14.57 41.02
CA ILE A 148 22.23 14.43 42.48
C ILE A 148 21.40 15.55 43.12
N GLY A 149 21.55 16.79 42.65
CA GLY A 149 20.76 17.93 43.11
C GLY A 149 19.25 17.71 42.97
N GLY A 150 18.81 17.13 41.85
CA GLY A 150 17.39 16.83 41.59
C GLY A 150 16.82 15.69 42.45
N ILE A 151 17.65 14.69 42.80
CA ILE A 151 17.19 13.45 43.44
C ILE A 151 17.33 13.48 44.96
N ARG A 152 18.13 14.39 45.50
CA ARG A 152 18.31 14.57 46.95
C ARG A 152 17.00 14.70 47.73
N HIS A 153 16.00 15.35 47.15
CA HIS A 153 14.69 15.48 47.80
C HIS A 153 14.04 14.10 47.99
N GLU A 154 14.00 13.29 46.93
CA GLU A 154 13.43 11.93 46.95
C GLU A 154 14.22 10.99 47.88
N VAL A 155 15.55 11.11 47.93
CA VAL A 155 16.41 10.29 48.81
C VAL A 155 16.14 10.59 50.28
N ARG A 156 15.91 11.87 50.63
CA ARG A 156 15.52 12.28 51.98
C ARG A 156 14.13 11.77 52.34
N GLU A 157 13.19 11.78 51.41
CA GLU A 157 11.86 11.18 51.59
C GLU A 157 11.92 9.66 51.76
N ALA A 158 12.88 9.00 51.10
CA ALA A 158 13.14 7.56 51.24
C ALA A 158 13.90 7.19 52.54
N PHE A 159 14.19 8.16 53.43
CA PHE A 159 14.95 7.97 54.68
C PHE A 159 16.37 7.42 54.48
N ILE A 160 16.98 7.64 53.32
CA ILE A 160 18.35 7.24 53.03
C ILE A 160 19.32 8.39 53.39
N VAL A 161 20.52 8.06 53.88
CA VAL A 161 21.53 9.06 54.21
C VAL A 161 21.96 9.82 52.94
N ASP A 162 21.88 11.15 52.97
CA ASP A 162 22.21 12.07 51.87
C ASP A 162 23.74 12.13 51.63
N THR A 163 24.28 11.07 51.06
CA THR A 163 25.63 11.02 50.48
C THR A 163 25.53 11.08 48.96
N LYS A 164 26.57 11.61 48.30
CA LYS A 164 26.62 11.66 46.81
C LYS A 164 26.44 10.26 46.20
N GLU A 165 27.06 9.26 46.81
CA GLU A 165 26.99 7.85 46.38
C GLU A 165 25.58 7.27 46.54
N ASN A 166 24.92 7.50 47.68
CA ASN A 166 23.56 7.01 47.91
C ASN A 166 22.55 7.66 46.96
N CYS A 167 22.71 8.95 46.65
CA CYS A 167 21.85 9.63 45.69
C CYS A 167 22.00 9.05 44.28
N PHE A 168 23.23 8.77 43.87
CA PHE A 168 23.49 8.17 42.57
C PHE A 168 23.01 6.71 42.49
N ASN A 169 23.20 5.92 43.55
CA ASN A 169 22.65 4.56 43.61
C ASN A 169 21.12 4.57 43.54
N HIS A 170 20.46 5.49 44.25
CA HIS A 170 19.00 5.63 44.18
C HIS A 170 18.53 6.03 42.77
N PHE A 171 19.24 6.95 42.10
CA PHE A 171 18.99 7.28 40.70
C PHE A 171 19.09 6.05 39.80
N LEU A 172 20.15 5.25 39.93
CA LEU A 172 20.36 4.05 39.12
C LEU A 172 19.29 2.99 39.39
N GLU A 173 18.91 2.76 40.65
CA GLU A 173 17.82 1.84 40.99
C GLU A 173 16.48 2.28 40.37
N LYS A 174 16.17 3.58 40.45
CA LYS A 174 14.98 4.16 39.81
C LYS A 174 15.04 4.02 38.29
N ALA A 175 16.19 4.28 37.68
CA ALA A 175 16.39 4.08 36.24
C ALA A 175 16.19 2.60 35.87
N ARG A 176 16.81 1.65 36.58
CA ARG A 176 16.67 0.20 36.36
C ARG A 176 15.23 -0.30 36.55
N ALA A 177 14.47 0.34 37.43
CA ALA A 177 13.06 0.00 37.65
C ALA A 177 12.13 0.48 36.54
N LYS A 178 12.44 1.65 35.96
CA LYS A 178 11.59 2.33 34.97
C LYS A 178 12.01 2.07 33.52
N LEU A 179 13.26 1.68 33.31
CA LEU A 179 13.83 1.39 32.00
C LEU A 179 13.70 -0.10 31.65
N ARG A 180 13.06 -0.38 30.52
CA ARG A 180 12.92 -1.73 29.96
C ARG A 180 13.56 -1.78 28.59
N VAL A 181 14.52 -2.66 28.38
CA VAL A 181 15.24 -2.77 27.10
C VAL A 181 14.61 -3.88 26.25
N VAL A 182 14.16 -3.55 25.04
CA VAL A 182 13.64 -4.51 24.07
C VAL A 182 14.51 -4.51 22.83
N LEU A 183 15.22 -5.61 22.62
CA LEU A 183 16.12 -5.83 21.50
C LEU A 183 15.42 -6.63 20.41
N CYS A 184 15.43 -6.14 19.18
CA CYS A 184 14.81 -6.81 18.02
C CYS A 184 15.87 -7.26 17.03
N PHE A 185 16.33 -8.52 17.16
CA PHE A 185 17.43 -9.08 16.38
C PHE A 185 16.96 -10.09 15.33
N SER A 186 17.72 -10.20 14.24
CA SER A 186 17.48 -11.19 13.20
C SER A 186 18.36 -12.43 13.44
N PRO A 187 17.81 -13.65 13.36
CA PRO A 187 18.63 -14.86 13.42
C PRO A 187 19.35 -15.13 12.09
N ILE A 188 19.08 -14.34 11.04
CA ILE A 188 19.67 -14.49 9.71
C ILE A 188 21.13 -14.01 9.75
N GLY A 189 22.04 -14.86 9.27
CA GLY A 189 23.48 -14.59 9.22
C GLY A 189 24.22 -14.91 10.53
N ASP A 190 25.55 -14.84 10.48
CA ASP A 190 26.39 -15.22 11.63
C ASP A 190 26.53 -14.11 12.68
N SER A 191 26.23 -12.86 12.32
CA SER A 191 26.39 -11.68 13.18
C SER A 191 25.69 -11.84 14.53
N PHE A 192 24.45 -12.35 14.55
CA PHE A 192 23.72 -12.58 15.79
C PHE A 192 24.44 -13.57 16.71
N ARG A 193 24.93 -14.69 16.17
CA ARG A 193 25.66 -15.71 16.93
C ARG A 193 26.98 -15.18 17.48
N VAL A 194 27.72 -14.41 16.67
CA VAL A 194 28.99 -13.79 17.08
C VAL A 194 28.75 -12.79 18.20
N ARG A 195 27.75 -11.90 18.06
CA ARG A 195 27.40 -10.90 19.07
C ARG A 195 26.91 -11.54 20.36
N ALA A 196 26.08 -12.58 20.28
CA ALA A 196 25.59 -13.31 21.45
C ALA A 196 26.72 -13.98 22.26
N ARG A 197 27.81 -14.43 21.60
CA ARG A 197 28.99 -14.99 22.27
C ARG A 197 29.88 -13.91 22.89
N ARG A 198 30.02 -12.76 22.22
CA ARG A 198 30.87 -11.65 22.70
C ARG A 198 30.21 -10.86 23.83
N PHE A 199 28.89 -10.73 23.81
CA PHE A 199 28.11 -9.93 24.74
C PHE A 199 27.04 -10.81 25.44
N PRO A 200 27.43 -11.59 26.45
CA PRO A 200 26.54 -12.57 27.08
C PRO A 200 25.35 -11.93 27.83
N ALA A 201 25.44 -10.65 28.21
CA ALA A 201 24.33 -9.95 28.87
C ALA A 201 23.08 -9.86 27.97
N LEU A 202 23.27 -9.84 26.65
CA LEU A 202 22.17 -9.82 25.68
C LEU A 202 21.24 -11.04 25.85
N LEU A 203 21.80 -12.20 26.22
CA LEU A 203 21.05 -13.44 26.45
C LEU A 203 20.69 -13.64 27.92
N ASN A 204 21.63 -13.37 28.85
CA ASN A 204 21.45 -13.71 30.25
C ASN A 204 20.53 -12.74 31.01
N ARG A 205 20.41 -11.49 30.54
CA ARG A 205 19.64 -10.43 31.22
C ARG A 205 18.35 -10.07 30.49
N CYS A 206 18.04 -10.76 29.39
CA CYS A 206 16.83 -10.55 28.61
C CYS A 206 15.99 -11.83 28.58
N THR A 207 14.67 -11.69 28.66
CA THR A 207 13.77 -12.81 28.35
C THR A 207 13.68 -12.97 26.84
N LEU A 208 14.02 -14.16 26.35
CA LEU A 208 13.99 -14.46 24.92
C LEU A 208 12.56 -14.79 24.47
N ASP A 209 12.08 -14.11 23.43
CA ASP A 209 10.85 -14.48 22.72
C ASP A 209 11.17 -14.67 21.24
N TRP A 210 10.94 -15.90 20.77
CA TRP A 210 11.28 -16.29 19.40
C TRP A 210 10.06 -16.17 18.48
N PHE A 211 10.18 -15.28 17.51
CA PHE A 211 9.23 -15.06 16.44
C PHE A 211 9.52 -16.06 15.33
N HIS A 212 8.72 -17.13 15.33
CA HIS A 212 8.80 -18.18 14.34
C HIS A 212 8.23 -17.69 12.99
N GLU A 213 8.45 -18.51 11.97
CA GLU A 213 7.81 -18.32 10.67
C GLU A 213 6.28 -18.35 10.83
N TRP A 214 5.58 -17.61 9.98
CA TRP A 214 4.13 -17.51 10.05
C TRP A 214 3.50 -18.84 9.62
N PRO A 215 2.65 -19.45 10.47
CA PRO A 215 1.94 -20.67 10.07
C PRO A 215 0.93 -20.35 8.95
N ARG A 216 0.50 -21.38 8.22
CA ARG A 216 -0.51 -21.26 7.15
C ARG A 216 -1.74 -20.44 7.57
N ALA A 217 -2.24 -20.66 8.79
CA ALA A 217 -3.37 -19.90 9.33
C ALA A 217 -3.11 -18.40 9.46
N ALA A 218 -1.87 -18.00 9.82
CA ALA A 218 -1.49 -16.59 9.88
C ALA A 218 -1.37 -16.01 8.46
N LEU A 219 -0.78 -16.73 7.50
CA LEU A 219 -0.69 -16.31 6.10
C LEU A 219 -2.09 -16.09 5.50
N LEU A 220 -3.02 -17.02 5.71
CA LEU A 220 -4.42 -16.90 5.29
C LEU A 220 -5.09 -15.67 5.90
N SER A 221 -4.96 -15.48 7.22
CA SER A 221 -5.55 -14.35 7.93
C SER A 221 -5.01 -13.01 7.40
N VAL A 222 -3.71 -12.95 7.12
CA VAL A 222 -3.03 -11.77 6.58
C VAL A 222 -3.50 -11.48 5.15
N ALA A 223 -3.47 -12.46 4.25
CA ALA A 223 -3.91 -12.27 2.87
C ALA A 223 -5.39 -11.89 2.77
N THR A 224 -6.26 -12.55 3.55
CA THR A 224 -7.69 -12.24 3.59
C THR A 224 -7.92 -10.77 3.95
N HIS A 225 -7.23 -10.27 4.98
CA HIS A 225 -7.35 -8.88 5.40
C HIS A 225 -6.86 -7.90 4.34
N PHE A 226 -5.67 -8.12 3.76
CA PHE A 226 -5.10 -7.18 2.78
C PHE A 226 -5.83 -7.18 1.43
N ILE A 227 -6.53 -8.26 1.08
CA ILE A 227 -7.28 -8.41 -0.17
C ILE A 227 -8.75 -8.03 0.02
N ALA A 228 -9.28 -7.93 1.25
CA ALA A 228 -10.69 -7.63 1.51
C ALA A 228 -11.23 -6.44 0.71
N ASP A 229 -10.49 -5.33 0.68
CA ASP A 229 -10.90 -4.09 -0.01
C ASP A 229 -10.46 -4.02 -1.48
N LEU A 230 -9.95 -5.11 -2.04
CA LEU A 230 -9.48 -5.14 -3.43
C LEU A 230 -10.65 -5.46 -4.37
N ASP A 231 -10.88 -4.58 -5.35
CA ASP A 231 -11.70 -4.89 -6.51
C ASP A 231 -10.96 -5.88 -7.40
N LEU A 232 -11.61 -7.02 -7.65
CA LEU A 232 -11.07 -8.13 -8.44
C LEU A 232 -11.47 -8.02 -9.93
N GLY A 233 -12.30 -7.05 -10.30
CA GLY A 233 -12.77 -6.88 -11.68
C GLY A 233 -13.67 -8.02 -12.16
N VAL A 234 -14.32 -8.71 -11.23
CA VAL A 234 -15.30 -9.78 -11.50
C VAL A 234 -16.69 -9.34 -11.04
N ALA A 235 -17.73 -9.98 -11.58
CA ALA A 235 -19.09 -9.72 -11.13
C ALA A 235 -19.22 -9.98 -9.62
N GLU A 236 -20.09 -9.23 -8.92
CA GLU A 236 -20.26 -9.35 -7.47
C GLU A 236 -20.56 -10.78 -7.00
N VAL A 237 -21.24 -11.57 -7.84
CA VAL A 237 -21.57 -12.98 -7.57
C VAL A 237 -20.33 -13.88 -7.49
N ASP A 238 -19.30 -13.57 -8.27
CA ASP A 238 -18.05 -14.34 -8.35
C ASP A 238 -16.93 -13.72 -7.49
N ALA A 239 -17.16 -12.56 -6.88
CA ALA A 239 -16.15 -11.82 -6.14
C ALA A 239 -15.63 -12.60 -4.93
N GLU A 240 -16.51 -13.16 -4.11
CA GLU A 240 -16.12 -13.90 -2.91
C GLU A 240 -15.38 -15.22 -3.20
N PRO A 241 -15.88 -16.13 -4.07
CA PRO A 241 -15.14 -17.37 -4.39
C PRO A 241 -13.82 -17.09 -5.10
N THR A 242 -13.76 -16.04 -5.94
CA THR A 242 -12.49 -15.62 -6.56
C THR A 242 -11.52 -15.08 -5.50
N ARG A 243 -12.01 -14.32 -4.52
CA ARG A 243 -11.19 -13.80 -3.42
C ARG A 243 -10.59 -14.92 -2.60
N GLU A 244 -11.38 -15.91 -2.22
CA GLU A 244 -10.90 -17.10 -1.50
C GLU A 244 -9.83 -17.85 -2.30
N ALA A 245 -10.05 -18.06 -3.60
CA ALA A 245 -9.07 -18.72 -4.47
C ALA A 245 -7.76 -17.93 -4.60
N VAL A 246 -7.82 -16.60 -4.69
CA VAL A 246 -6.64 -15.72 -4.73
C VAL A 246 -5.88 -15.79 -3.41
N VAL A 247 -6.57 -15.74 -2.27
CA VAL A 247 -5.98 -15.88 -0.94
C VAL A 247 -5.26 -17.23 -0.81
N ASP A 248 -5.92 -18.33 -1.19
CA ASP A 248 -5.34 -19.67 -1.11
C ASP A 248 -4.11 -19.82 -2.03
N PHE A 249 -4.20 -19.27 -3.25
CA PHE A 249 -3.06 -19.23 -4.18
C PHE A 249 -1.86 -18.48 -3.57
N MET A 250 -2.06 -17.32 -2.95
CA MET A 250 -0.97 -16.56 -2.36
C MET A 250 -0.26 -17.34 -1.24
N VAL A 251 -1.02 -18.04 -0.41
CA VAL A 251 -0.46 -18.88 0.65
C VAL A 251 0.32 -20.05 0.06
N ASN A 252 -0.27 -20.79 -0.87
CA ASN A 252 0.37 -21.96 -1.49
C ASN A 252 1.64 -21.54 -2.26
N ALA A 253 1.61 -20.43 -3.01
CA ALA A 253 2.77 -19.91 -3.72
C ALA A 253 3.92 -19.53 -2.78
N HIS A 254 3.61 -18.98 -1.59
CA HIS A 254 4.62 -18.69 -0.59
C HIS A 254 5.23 -19.96 0.01
N GLU A 255 4.40 -20.96 0.34
CA GLU A 255 4.84 -22.26 0.85
C GLU A 255 5.71 -23.01 -0.17
N GLU A 256 5.30 -23.02 -1.44
CA GLU A 256 6.08 -23.59 -2.54
C GLU A 256 7.41 -22.87 -2.75
N ALA A 257 7.42 -21.53 -2.68
CA ALA A 257 8.65 -20.75 -2.77
C ALA A 257 9.60 -21.07 -1.60
N MET A 258 9.07 -21.28 -0.39
CA MET A 258 9.87 -21.70 0.77
C MET A 258 10.47 -23.09 0.56
N ALA A 259 9.69 -24.05 0.06
CA ALA A 259 10.18 -25.39 -0.27
C ALA A 259 11.27 -25.34 -1.37
N ALA A 260 11.05 -24.54 -2.42
CA ALA A 260 12.03 -24.35 -3.48
C ALA A 260 13.34 -23.70 -2.98
N ALA A 261 13.24 -22.73 -2.05
CA ALA A 261 14.41 -22.12 -1.43
C ALA A 261 15.23 -23.13 -0.61
N LEU A 262 14.59 -24.07 0.08
CA LEU A 262 15.26 -25.16 0.79
C LEU A 262 15.97 -26.10 -0.18
N SER A 263 15.29 -26.57 -1.22
CA SER A 263 15.90 -27.44 -2.25
C SER A 263 17.05 -26.74 -2.98
N TYR A 264 16.92 -25.44 -3.26
CA TYR A 264 17.99 -24.65 -3.87
C TYR A 264 19.21 -24.54 -2.96
N ASN A 265 19.01 -24.35 -1.66
CA ASN A 265 20.11 -24.33 -0.70
C ASN A 265 20.81 -25.69 -0.59
N GLU A 266 20.06 -26.80 -0.64
CA GLU A 266 20.65 -28.15 -0.63
C GLU A 266 21.51 -28.42 -1.87
N ALA A 267 21.04 -28.00 -3.05
CA ALA A 267 21.72 -28.19 -4.32
C ALA A 267 22.93 -27.26 -4.51
N GLU A 268 22.75 -25.96 -4.28
CA GLU A 268 23.72 -24.92 -4.64
C GLU A 268 24.50 -24.36 -3.44
N ARG A 269 24.16 -24.77 -2.21
CA ARG A 269 24.73 -24.23 -0.96
C ARG A 269 24.60 -22.72 -0.85
N ARG A 270 23.54 -22.16 -1.45
CA ARG A 270 23.22 -20.74 -1.43
C ARG A 270 21.88 -20.53 -0.73
N HIS A 271 21.92 -19.72 0.32
CA HIS A 271 20.73 -19.38 1.08
C HIS A 271 19.89 -18.32 0.36
N VAL A 272 18.60 -18.63 0.16
CA VAL A 272 17.56 -17.67 -0.22
C VAL A 272 16.61 -17.55 0.95
N TYR A 273 16.48 -16.34 1.50
CA TYR A 273 15.61 -16.10 2.67
C TYR A 273 14.28 -15.51 2.22
N LEU A 274 13.22 -16.28 2.42
CA LEU A 274 11.85 -15.78 2.31
C LEU A 274 11.39 -15.33 3.69
N THR A 275 10.89 -14.10 3.77
CA THR A 275 10.46 -13.51 5.03
C THR A 275 9.00 -13.08 4.94
N PRO A 276 8.29 -12.93 6.08
CA PRO A 276 6.96 -12.31 6.09
C PRO A 276 6.91 -10.95 5.37
N LYS A 277 8.02 -10.20 5.38
CA LYS A 277 8.11 -8.96 4.60
C LYS A 277 7.97 -9.22 3.09
N SER A 278 8.65 -10.25 2.57
CA SER A 278 8.55 -10.66 1.16
C SER A 278 7.13 -11.12 0.80
N TYR A 279 6.42 -11.75 1.73
CA TYR A 279 5.01 -12.12 1.56
C TYR A 279 4.10 -10.89 1.45
N LEU A 280 4.29 -9.90 2.33
CA LEU A 280 3.56 -8.63 2.27
C LEU A 280 3.90 -7.83 0.99
N GLU A 281 5.16 -7.85 0.56
CA GLU A 281 5.60 -7.24 -0.70
C GLU A 281 4.94 -7.92 -1.90
N MET A 282 4.78 -9.26 -1.90
CA MET A 282 4.05 -10.00 -2.93
C MET A 282 2.57 -9.58 -3.00
N ILE A 283 1.89 -9.48 -1.85
CA ILE A 283 0.49 -9.02 -1.79
C ILE A 283 0.37 -7.58 -2.34
N THR A 284 1.28 -6.70 -1.93
CA THR A 284 1.31 -5.30 -2.37
C THR A 284 1.51 -5.22 -3.89
N LEU A 285 2.49 -5.96 -4.42
CA LEU A 285 2.76 -6.04 -5.84
C LEU A 285 1.55 -6.56 -6.62
N TYR A 286 0.86 -7.59 -6.12
CA TYR A 286 -0.36 -8.10 -6.74
C TYR A 286 -1.45 -7.01 -6.82
N LYS A 287 -1.69 -6.27 -5.73
CA LYS A 287 -2.67 -5.18 -5.70
C LYS A 287 -2.35 -4.08 -6.71
N GLU A 288 -1.08 -3.68 -6.79
CA GLU A 288 -0.62 -2.65 -7.73
C GLU A 288 -0.77 -3.11 -9.18
N LEU A 289 -0.34 -4.33 -9.49
CA LEU A 289 -0.45 -4.91 -10.84
C LEU A 289 -1.90 -5.08 -11.27
N LEU A 290 -2.77 -5.58 -10.38
CA LEU A 290 -4.18 -5.77 -10.70
C LEU A 290 -4.86 -4.44 -11.00
N ARG A 291 -4.67 -3.42 -10.16
CA ARG A 291 -5.22 -2.06 -10.40
C ARG A 291 -4.73 -1.47 -11.72
N ALA A 292 -3.45 -1.62 -12.03
CA ALA A 292 -2.88 -1.15 -13.28
C ALA A 292 -3.51 -1.86 -14.50
N ARG A 293 -3.74 -3.17 -14.41
CA ARG A 293 -4.36 -3.95 -15.48
C ARG A 293 -5.84 -3.68 -15.65
N LEU A 294 -6.59 -3.55 -14.56
CA LEU A 294 -8.01 -3.17 -14.62
C LEU A 294 -8.17 -1.80 -15.29
N LEU A 295 -7.37 -0.82 -14.88
CA LEU A 295 -7.37 0.51 -15.52
C LEU A 295 -7.05 0.44 -17.02
N GLU A 296 -6.08 -0.38 -17.43
CA GLU A 296 -5.73 -0.55 -18.84
C GLU A 296 -6.88 -1.19 -19.64
N VAL A 297 -7.56 -2.19 -19.06
CA VAL A 297 -8.71 -2.87 -19.66
C VAL A 297 -9.89 -1.91 -19.77
N ASP A 298 -10.19 -1.13 -18.74
CA ASP A 298 -11.27 -0.15 -18.72
C ASP A 298 -11.07 0.93 -19.79
N GLN A 299 -9.84 1.44 -19.93
CA GLN A 299 -9.51 2.40 -20.98
C GLN A 299 -9.71 1.82 -22.38
N LYS A 300 -9.36 0.53 -22.58
CA LYS A 300 -9.61 -0.17 -23.84
C LYS A 300 -11.12 -0.35 -24.07
N ALA A 301 -11.87 -0.75 -23.06
CA ALA A 301 -13.31 -0.92 -23.12
C ALA A 301 -14.02 0.38 -23.50
N GLN A 302 -13.71 1.49 -22.82
CA GLN A 302 -14.25 2.82 -23.14
C GLN A 302 -13.93 3.24 -24.57
N ARG A 303 -12.71 2.97 -25.05
CA ARG A 303 -12.34 3.26 -26.44
C ARG A 303 -13.18 2.46 -27.44
N TYR A 304 -13.46 1.19 -27.16
CA TYR A 304 -14.31 0.37 -28.01
C TYR A 304 -15.77 0.81 -27.96
N GLU A 305 -16.27 1.21 -26.79
CA GLU A 305 -17.63 1.71 -26.61
C GLU A 305 -17.86 2.99 -27.42
N VAL A 306 -16.96 3.97 -27.31
CA VAL A 306 -17.01 5.21 -28.14
C VAL A 306 -16.91 4.86 -29.64
N GLY A 307 -16.07 3.89 -30.00
CA GLY A 307 -15.96 3.41 -31.37
C GLY A 307 -17.28 2.82 -31.89
N LEU A 308 -17.93 1.97 -31.10
CA LEU A 308 -19.22 1.35 -31.42
C LEU A 308 -20.35 2.38 -31.51
N GLU A 309 -20.40 3.34 -30.60
CA GLU A 309 -21.37 4.44 -30.67
C GLU A 309 -21.23 5.23 -31.97
N ASN A 310 -20.00 5.55 -32.37
CA ASN A 310 -19.75 6.26 -33.61
C ASN A 310 -20.16 5.43 -34.84
N LEU A 311 -19.85 4.13 -34.86
CA LEU A 311 -20.29 3.24 -35.94
C LEU A 311 -21.82 3.14 -36.01
N ASN A 312 -22.50 3.04 -34.87
CA ASN A 312 -23.96 3.01 -34.81
C ASN A 312 -24.59 4.32 -35.29
N LYS A 313 -24.01 5.48 -34.95
CA LYS A 313 -24.43 6.79 -35.47
C LYS A 313 -24.28 6.85 -37.00
N VAL A 314 -23.10 6.47 -37.51
CA VAL A 314 -22.84 6.46 -38.96
C VAL A 314 -23.78 5.50 -39.68
N ALA A 315 -24.07 4.32 -39.11
CA ALA A 315 -25.02 3.37 -39.69
C ALA A 315 -26.44 3.96 -39.77
N ALA A 316 -26.89 4.67 -38.72
CA ALA A 316 -28.19 5.36 -38.72
C ALA A 316 -28.24 6.51 -39.75
N ASP A 317 -27.15 7.27 -39.88
CA ASP A 317 -27.05 8.35 -40.87
C ASP A 317 -27.09 7.80 -42.30
N VAL A 318 -26.39 6.70 -42.57
CA VAL A 318 -26.40 6.02 -43.88
C VAL A 318 -27.79 5.50 -44.21
N ALA A 319 -28.49 4.87 -43.26
CA ALA A 319 -29.87 4.43 -43.45
C ALA A 319 -30.79 5.60 -43.82
N THR A 320 -30.64 6.74 -43.14
CA THR A 320 -31.41 7.96 -43.43
C THR A 320 -31.09 8.52 -44.82
N LEU A 321 -29.82 8.51 -45.23
CA LEU A 321 -29.40 8.96 -46.56
C LEU A 321 -29.90 8.04 -47.67
N GLN A 322 -29.90 6.72 -47.46
CA GLN A 322 -30.47 5.76 -48.40
C GLN A 322 -31.97 5.98 -48.61
N GLN A 323 -32.72 6.25 -47.54
CA GLN A 323 -34.13 6.58 -47.64
C GLN A 323 -34.36 7.87 -48.44
N LYS A 324 -33.63 8.94 -48.13
CA LYS A 324 -33.68 10.21 -48.90
C LYS A 324 -33.31 10.02 -50.37
N LEU A 325 -32.37 9.12 -50.67
CA LEU A 325 -31.98 8.83 -52.05
C LEU A 325 -33.11 8.13 -52.81
N GLN A 326 -33.78 7.15 -52.20
CA GLN A 326 -34.95 6.49 -52.80
C GLN A 326 -36.09 7.47 -53.05
N ASP A 327 -36.41 8.34 -52.08
CA ASP A 327 -37.43 9.38 -52.22
C ASP A 327 -37.09 10.33 -53.38
N ASN A 328 -35.83 10.79 -53.44
CA ASN A 328 -35.36 11.68 -54.51
C ASN A 328 -35.34 11.00 -55.88
N GLN A 329 -35.00 9.70 -55.97
CA GLN A 329 -35.06 8.96 -57.23
C GLN A 329 -36.50 8.90 -57.77
N GLY A 330 -37.49 8.66 -56.89
CA GLY A 330 -38.90 8.73 -57.25
C GLY A 330 -39.29 10.12 -57.77
N LEU A 331 -38.89 11.17 -57.07
CA LEU A 331 -39.18 12.55 -57.44
C LEU A 331 -38.49 12.99 -58.75
N VAL A 332 -37.29 12.50 -59.02
CA VAL A 332 -36.59 12.72 -60.28
C VAL A 332 -37.31 12.01 -61.43
N MET A 333 -37.75 10.76 -61.26
CA MET A 333 -38.53 10.05 -62.27
C MET A 333 -39.84 10.77 -62.58
N GLU A 334 -40.55 11.25 -61.56
CA GLU A 334 -41.78 12.02 -61.73
C GLU A 334 -41.53 13.32 -62.49
N LYS A 335 -40.49 14.09 -62.11
CA LYS A 335 -40.10 15.31 -62.82
C LYS A 335 -39.64 15.04 -64.25
N GLN A 336 -38.96 13.93 -64.51
CA GLN A 336 -38.51 13.55 -65.84
C GLN A 336 -39.69 13.13 -66.74
N ALA A 337 -40.70 12.47 -66.16
CA ALA A 337 -41.96 12.18 -66.85
C ALA A 337 -42.78 13.45 -67.13
N ALA A 338 -42.82 14.39 -66.19
CA ALA A 338 -43.46 15.69 -66.41
C ALA A 338 -42.72 16.51 -67.50
N ALA A 339 -41.39 16.52 -67.47
CA ALA A 339 -40.57 17.21 -68.46
C ALA A 339 -40.72 16.59 -69.86
N SER A 340 -40.80 15.26 -69.98
CA SER A 340 -41.02 14.59 -71.26
C SER A 340 -42.42 14.87 -71.82
N GLN A 341 -43.45 14.97 -70.98
CA GLN A 341 -44.78 15.42 -71.41
C GLN A 341 -44.77 16.88 -71.91
N VAL A 342 -44.03 17.78 -71.25
CA VAL A 342 -43.88 19.17 -71.72
C VAL A 342 -43.13 19.21 -73.06
N LEU A 343 -42.07 18.42 -73.22
CA LEU A 343 -41.34 18.31 -74.49
C LEU A 343 -42.26 17.79 -75.62
N GLN A 344 -43.08 16.77 -75.37
CA GLN A 344 -44.04 16.29 -76.36
C GLN A 344 -45.07 17.35 -76.77
N LYS A 345 -45.55 18.16 -75.81
CA LYS A 345 -46.45 19.29 -76.11
C LYS A 345 -45.75 20.36 -76.94
N LEU A 346 -44.49 20.69 -76.63
CA LEU A 346 -43.69 21.65 -77.40
C LEU A 346 -43.38 21.14 -78.81
N ASP A 347 -43.10 19.85 -78.98
CA ASP A 347 -42.88 19.25 -80.30
C ASP A 347 -44.17 19.24 -81.13
N ALA A 348 -45.32 18.98 -80.50
CA ALA A 348 -46.63 19.10 -81.14
C ALA A 348 -46.94 20.56 -81.54
N GLU A 349 -46.68 21.54 -80.67
CA GLU A 349 -46.83 22.96 -80.99
C GLU A 349 -45.88 23.39 -82.12
N ARG A 350 -44.62 22.96 -82.10
CA ARG A 350 -43.66 23.21 -83.20
C ARG A 350 -44.12 22.61 -84.53
N ALA A 351 -44.71 21.42 -84.51
CA ALA A 351 -45.27 20.80 -85.72
C ALA A 351 -46.47 21.58 -86.26
N ILE A 352 -47.32 22.14 -85.38
CA ILE A 352 -48.43 23.01 -85.77
C ILE A 352 -47.89 24.31 -86.38
N VAL A 353 -46.94 24.98 -85.73
CA VAL A 353 -46.31 26.21 -86.23
C VAL A 353 -45.59 25.97 -87.57
N ALA A 354 -44.90 24.84 -87.74
CA ALA A 354 -44.29 24.48 -89.03
C ALA A 354 -45.35 24.25 -90.11
N GLY A 355 -46.48 23.64 -89.76
CA GLY A 355 -47.63 23.47 -90.66
C GLY A 355 -48.30 24.79 -91.04
N GLU A 356 -48.36 25.76 -90.12
CA GLU A 356 -48.85 27.11 -90.39
C GLU A 356 -47.88 27.90 -91.27
N ASN A 357 -46.56 27.80 -91.04
CA ASN A 357 -45.55 28.41 -91.90
C ASN A 357 -45.60 27.86 -93.33
N LEU A 358 -45.79 26.54 -93.51
CA LEU A 358 -45.97 25.92 -94.82
C LEU A 358 -47.26 26.37 -95.53
N LYS A 359 -48.32 26.71 -94.77
CA LYS A 359 -49.53 27.31 -95.34
C LYS A 359 -49.29 28.76 -95.73
N ALA A 360 -48.59 29.53 -94.91
CA ALA A 360 -48.18 30.89 -95.22
C ALA A 360 -47.31 30.95 -96.49
N GLU A 361 -46.32 30.07 -96.64
CA GLU A 361 -45.50 29.97 -97.87
C GLU A 361 -46.33 29.62 -99.11
N LYS A 362 -47.37 28.78 -98.98
CA LYS A 362 -48.30 28.48 -100.08
C LYS A 362 -49.22 29.64 -100.42
N GLU A 363 -49.63 30.45 -99.44
CA GLU A 363 -50.40 31.66 -99.69
C GLU A 363 -49.54 32.76 -100.32
N ASP A 364 -48.28 32.91 -99.89
CA ASP A 364 -47.31 33.80 -100.52
C ASP A 364 -47.04 33.38 -101.98
N SER A 365 -46.87 32.08 -102.24
CA SER A 365 -46.71 31.56 -103.61
C SER A 365 -47.94 31.83 -104.48
N ARG A 366 -49.15 31.74 -103.91
CA ARG A 366 -50.40 32.10 -104.60
C ARG A 366 -50.53 33.61 -104.84
N MET A 367 -50.08 34.45 -103.91
CA MET A 367 -50.03 35.89 -104.12
C MET A 367 -49.06 36.26 -105.24
N VAL A 368 -47.91 35.56 -105.33
CA VAL A 368 -46.94 35.74 -106.42
C VAL A 368 -47.54 35.31 -107.77
N GLU A 369 -48.24 34.17 -107.84
CA GLU A 369 -48.95 33.75 -109.06
C GLU A 369 -50.08 34.73 -109.45
N LEU A 370 -50.83 35.26 -108.47
CA LEU A 370 -51.83 36.29 -108.70
C LEU A 370 -51.21 37.61 -109.18
N GLN A 371 -50.07 38.03 -108.63
CA GLN A 371 -49.34 39.21 -109.10
C GLN A 371 -48.84 39.05 -110.54
N ILE A 372 -48.36 37.85 -110.91
CA ILE A 372 -47.98 37.55 -112.29
C ILE A 372 -49.21 37.63 -113.22
N SER A 373 -50.37 37.11 -112.80
CA SER A 373 -51.61 37.17 -113.60
C SER A 373 -52.19 38.58 -113.76
N VAL A 374 -51.90 39.50 -112.82
CA VAL A 374 -52.33 40.91 -112.87
C VAL A 374 -51.38 41.75 -113.75
N LEU A 375 -50.11 41.36 -113.86
CA LEU A 375 -49.14 41.98 -114.76
C LEU A 375 -49.34 41.58 -116.25
N GLU A 376 -50.04 40.48 -116.50
CA GLU A 376 -50.39 39.99 -117.86
C GLU A 376 -51.75 40.50 -118.38
N ARG A 377 -52.37 41.48 -117.72
CA ARG A 377 -53.52 42.26 -118.21
C ARG A 377 -53.14 43.72 -118.39
#